data_AF-A0A0H3GXK2-F1
#
_entry.id   AF-A0A0H3GXK2-F1
#
_cell.length_a   1.000
_cell.length_b   1.000
_cell.length_c   1.000
_cell.angle_alpha   90.00
_cell.angle_beta   90.00
_cell.angle_gamma   90.00
#
_symmetry.space_group_name_H-M   'P 1'
#
loop_
_entity.id
_entity.type
_entity.pdbx_description
1 polymer ?
#
loop_
_entity_poly.entity_id
_entity_poly.type
_entity_poly.pdbx_seq_one_letter_code
_entity_poly.pdbx_strand_id
1 'polypeptide(L)'
;MIALSFEPQPVVQDLYDLANAEGELLSVAAKMRLGIDEERDEDGFTDNEYVLTDIAYQLAQALVFGRFTHSASEPLLHDVLALGEKVNREAWAHYFYTGNADAKCSLALEAIGYL
;
A
#
# COMPACT_ATOMS: atom_id res chain seq x y z
N MET A 1 10.61 1.89 -3.36
CA MET A 1 9.23 2.15 -3.85
C MET A 1 8.80 0.94 -4.64
N ILE A 2 7.78 0.24 -4.18
CA ILE A 2 7.27 -0.97 -4.83
C ILE A 2 6.40 -0.48 -5.99
N ALA A 3 6.52 -1.08 -7.16
CA ALA A 3 5.58 -0.86 -8.25
C ALA A 3 4.66 -2.08 -8.29
N LEU A 4 3.49 -1.98 -7.64
CA LEU A 4 2.49 -3.04 -7.68
C LEU A 4 1.72 -2.96 -9.00
N SER A 5 1.69 -4.08 -9.75
CA SER A 5 0.67 -4.25 -10.79
C SER A 5 -0.71 -4.31 -10.16
N PHE A 6 -1.71 -3.72 -10.80
CA PHE A 6 -3.09 -3.80 -10.31
C PHE A 6 -3.88 -4.96 -10.93
N GLU A 7 -3.40 -5.53 -12.03
CA GLU A 7 -4.03 -6.69 -12.68
C GLU A 7 -3.84 -7.96 -11.84
N PRO A 8 -4.83 -8.87 -11.78
CA PRO A 8 -4.71 -10.15 -11.09
C PRO A 8 -3.40 -10.89 -11.45
N GLN A 9 -2.69 -11.37 -10.43
CA GLN A 9 -1.42 -12.07 -10.59
C GLN A 9 -1.51 -13.52 -10.09
N PRO A 10 -0.57 -14.39 -10.49
CA PRO A 10 -0.41 -15.70 -9.85
C PRO A 10 -0.11 -15.54 -8.35
N VAL A 11 -0.60 -16.47 -7.53
CA VAL A 11 -0.43 -16.44 -6.08
C VAL A 11 1.03 -16.28 -5.62
N VAL A 12 1.99 -16.85 -6.37
CA VAL A 12 3.42 -16.71 -6.06
C VAL A 12 3.89 -15.27 -6.19
N GLN A 13 3.40 -14.54 -7.20
CA GLN A 13 3.71 -13.12 -7.37
C GLN A 13 3.01 -12.27 -6.32
N ASP A 14 1.76 -12.58 -5.98
CA ASP A 14 1.04 -11.94 -4.86
C ASP A 14 1.81 -12.07 -3.54
N LEU A 15 2.30 -13.28 -3.22
CA LEU A 15 3.11 -13.51 -2.02
C LEU A 15 4.44 -12.74 -2.04
N TYR A 16 5.10 -12.68 -3.20
CA TYR A 16 6.34 -11.92 -3.36
C TYR A 16 6.12 -10.42 -3.16
N ASP A 17 5.08 -9.86 -3.77
CA ASP A 17 4.73 -8.45 -3.67
C ASP A 17 4.35 -8.06 -2.23
N LEU A 18 3.58 -8.90 -1.53
CA LEU A 18 3.24 -8.70 -0.12
C LEU A 18 4.47 -8.80 0.79
N ALA A 19 5.37 -9.77 0.56
CA ALA A 19 6.60 -9.90 1.34
C ALA A 19 7.54 -8.70 1.16
N ASN A 20 7.61 -8.13 -0.05
CA ASN A 20 8.34 -6.89 -0.29
C ASN A 20 7.70 -5.71 0.46
N ALA A 21 6.36 -5.60 0.43
CA ALA A 21 5.64 -4.57 1.17
C ALA A 21 5.89 -4.67 2.68
N GLU A 22 5.86 -5.88 3.24
CA GLU A 22 6.21 -6.13 4.63
C GLU A 22 7.65 -5.66 4.95
N GLY A 23 8.62 -6.03 4.12
CA GLY A 23 10.02 -5.65 4.29
C GLY A 23 10.25 -4.13 4.28
N GLU A 24 9.62 -3.43 3.35
CA GLU A 24 9.67 -1.96 3.26
C GLU A 24 9.01 -1.31 4.49
N LEU A 25 7.85 -1.81 4.94
CA LEU A 25 7.19 -1.31 6.14
C LEU A 25 8.04 -1.53 7.41
N LEU A 26 8.69 -2.68 7.54
CA LEU A 26 9.63 -2.95 8.64
C LEU A 26 10.84 -2.01 8.58
N SER A 27 11.36 -1.72 7.39
CA SER A 27 12.44 -0.76 7.17
C SER A 27 12.03 0.65 7.61
N VAL A 28 10.87 1.13 7.16
CA VAL A 28 10.29 2.42 7.56
C VAL A 28 10.11 2.49 9.07
N ALA A 29 9.52 1.45 9.69
CA ALA A 29 9.33 1.39 11.14
C ALA A 29 10.65 1.48 11.92
N ALA A 30 11.71 0.82 11.41
CA ALA A 30 13.03 0.86 12.02
C ALA A 30 13.67 2.25 11.90
N LYS A 31 13.58 2.89 10.73
CA LYS A 31 14.09 4.24 10.50
C LYS A 31 13.40 5.29 11.36
N MET A 32 12.07 5.30 11.39
CA MET A 32 11.27 6.20 12.23
C MET A 32 11.60 6.02 13.71
N ARG A 33 11.83 4.78 14.17
CA ARG A 33 12.22 4.53 15.56
C ARG A 33 13.59 5.13 15.92
N LEU A 34 14.48 5.26 14.94
CA LEU A 34 15.85 5.76 15.13
C LEU A 34 16.01 7.25 14.80
N GLY A 35 14.94 7.93 14.37
CA GLY A 35 15.02 9.32 13.93
C GLY A 35 15.80 9.51 12.62
N ILE A 36 15.82 8.50 11.76
CA ILE A 36 16.52 8.54 10.48
C ILE A 36 15.56 9.04 9.40
N ASP A 37 16.01 9.94 8.54
CA ASP A 37 15.23 10.51 7.42
C ASP A 37 13.92 11.19 7.90
N GLU A 38 13.99 11.98 8.99
CA GLU A 38 12.85 12.72 9.58
C GLU A 38 12.71 14.17 9.07
N GLU A 39 13.51 14.58 8.10
CA GLU A 39 13.36 15.90 7.47
C GLU A 39 12.02 15.95 6.74
N ARG A 40 11.19 16.94 7.09
CA ARG A 40 9.92 17.20 6.43
C ARG A 40 10.14 18.11 5.23
N ASP A 41 9.54 17.76 4.11
CA ASP A 41 9.57 18.57 2.89
C ASP A 41 8.51 19.68 2.90
N GLU A 42 8.28 20.30 1.73
CA GLU A 42 7.33 21.41 1.55
C GLU A 42 5.87 21.00 1.80
N ASP A 43 5.53 19.73 1.56
CA ASP A 43 4.20 19.17 1.84
C ASP A 43 4.05 18.72 3.30
N GLY A 44 5.15 18.76 4.06
CA GLY A 44 5.20 18.40 5.47
C GLY A 44 5.38 16.90 5.72
N PHE A 45 5.77 16.13 4.70
CA PHE A 45 6.01 14.69 4.81
C PHE A 45 7.51 14.38 4.89
N THR A 46 7.83 13.30 5.58
CA THR A 46 9.17 12.70 5.56
C THR A 46 9.29 11.64 4.47
N ASP A 47 10.51 11.34 4.01
CA ASP A 47 10.76 10.27 3.04
C ASP A 47 10.18 8.91 3.50
N ASN A 48 10.26 8.64 4.81
CA ASN A 48 9.67 7.45 5.43
C ASN A 48 8.14 7.42 5.33
N GLU A 49 7.47 8.57 5.57
CA GLU A 49 6.02 8.70 5.42
C GLU A 49 5.60 8.56 3.95
N TYR A 50 6.40 9.03 2.98
CA TYR A 50 6.12 8.80 1.56
C TYR A 50 6.12 7.31 1.21
N VAL A 51 7.10 6.55 1.69
CA VAL A 51 7.14 5.09 1.44
C VAL A 51 5.93 4.40 2.06
N LEU A 52 5.59 4.74 3.30
CA LEU A 52 4.42 4.19 3.98
C LEU A 52 3.11 4.47 3.21
N THR A 53 2.92 5.74 2.82
CA THR A 53 1.67 6.20 2.20
C THR A 53 1.53 5.69 0.77
N ASP A 54 2.63 5.58 0.01
CA ASP A 54 2.67 4.95 -1.30
C ASP A 54 2.28 3.46 -1.24
N ILE A 55 2.84 2.71 -0.29
CA ILE A 55 2.46 1.29 -0.08
C ILE A 55 0.96 1.19 0.25
N ALA A 56 0.46 2.02 1.17
CA ALA A 56 -0.96 2.03 1.53
C ALA A 56 -1.86 2.30 0.31
N TYR A 57 -1.51 3.32 -0.47
CA TYR A 57 -2.24 3.74 -1.67
C TYR A 57 -2.26 2.64 -2.74
N GLN A 58 -1.09 2.08 -3.09
CA GLN A 58 -1.00 1.04 -4.11
C GLN A 58 -1.67 -0.26 -3.69
N LEU A 59 -1.51 -0.67 -2.42
CA LEU A 59 -2.14 -1.90 -1.91
C LEU A 59 -3.67 -1.79 -1.94
N ALA A 60 -4.21 -0.63 -1.59
CA ALA A 60 -5.65 -0.38 -1.65
C ALA A 60 -6.20 -0.45 -3.10
N GLN A 61 -5.48 0.12 -4.06
CA GLN A 61 -5.85 0.02 -5.48
C GLN A 61 -5.80 -1.42 -5.97
N ALA A 62 -4.68 -2.11 -5.70
CA ALA A 62 -4.48 -3.51 -6.05
C ALA A 62 -5.64 -4.40 -5.57
N LEU A 63 -6.10 -4.22 -4.32
CA LEU A 63 -7.25 -4.95 -3.78
C LEU A 63 -8.55 -4.65 -4.53
N VAL A 64 -8.81 -3.39 -4.90
CA VAL A 64 -10.00 -3.01 -5.68
C VAL A 64 -9.97 -3.63 -7.07
N PHE A 65 -8.80 -3.70 -7.70
CA PHE A 65 -8.60 -4.30 -9.02
C PHE A 65 -8.46 -5.84 -9.00
N GLY A 66 -8.61 -6.47 -7.83
CA GLY A 66 -8.73 -7.93 -7.70
C GLY A 66 -7.44 -8.69 -7.42
N ARG A 67 -6.39 -8.02 -6.95
CA ARG A 67 -5.18 -8.67 -6.41
C ARG A 67 -5.45 -9.35 -5.06
N PHE A 68 -4.60 -10.31 -4.69
CA PHE A 68 -4.59 -10.97 -3.38
C PHE A 68 -5.89 -11.73 -3.03
N THR A 69 -6.64 -12.16 -4.06
CA THR A 69 -7.92 -12.87 -3.90
C THR A 69 -7.77 -14.34 -3.55
N HIS A 70 -6.56 -14.90 -3.63
CA HIS A 70 -6.30 -16.28 -3.29
C HIS A 70 -6.18 -16.46 -1.76
N SER A 71 -6.82 -17.48 -1.18
CA SER A 71 -6.80 -17.71 0.27
C SER A 71 -5.40 -17.91 0.85
N ALA A 72 -4.45 -18.40 0.06
CA ALA A 72 -3.05 -18.54 0.48
C ALA A 72 -2.31 -17.20 0.69
N SER A 73 -2.73 -16.10 0.04
CA SER A 73 -2.15 -14.76 0.29
C SER A 73 -2.80 -14.04 1.47
N GLU A 74 -3.97 -14.48 1.90
CA GLU A 74 -4.76 -13.80 2.94
C GLU A 74 -4.00 -13.59 4.27
N PRO A 75 -3.29 -14.59 4.85
CA PRO A 75 -2.58 -14.37 6.11
C PRO A 75 -1.53 -13.26 6.01
N LEU A 76 -0.71 -13.30 4.95
CA LEU A 76 0.35 -12.32 4.73
C LEU A 76 -0.23 -10.94 4.40
N LEU A 77 -1.33 -10.87 3.67
CA LEU A 77 -2.05 -9.61 3.43
C LEU A 77 -2.51 -8.98 4.76
N HIS A 78 -3.14 -9.75 5.64
CA HIS A 78 -3.57 -9.25 6.95
C HIS A 78 -2.39 -8.75 7.79
N ASP A 79 -1.26 -9.46 7.77
CA ASP A 79 -0.04 -9.05 8.48
C ASP A 79 0.51 -7.72 7.94
N VAL A 80 0.55 -7.55 6.60
CA VAL A 80 0.98 -6.28 5.95
C VAL A 80 0.04 -5.13 6.32
N LEU A 81 -1.28 -5.35 6.27
CA LEU A 81 -2.27 -4.33 6.64
C LEU A 81 -2.12 -3.91 8.11
N ALA A 82 -1.98 -4.87 9.01
CA ALA A 82 -1.79 -4.62 10.44
C ALA A 82 -0.45 -3.93 10.74
N LEU A 83 0.60 -4.29 10.01
CA LEU A 83 1.91 -3.64 10.12
C LEU A 83 1.84 -2.18 9.69
N GLY A 84 1.23 -1.88 8.55
CA GLY A 84 1.06 -0.52 8.06
C GLY A 84 0.33 0.38 9.05
N GLU A 85 -0.79 -0.10 9.63
CA GLU A 85 -1.50 0.61 10.70
C GLU A 85 -0.64 0.84 11.94
N LYS A 86 0.24 -0.10 12.28
CA LYS A 86 1.14 0.02 13.43
C LYS A 86 2.25 1.04 13.21
N VAL A 87 2.74 1.21 11.97
CA VAL A 87 3.81 2.18 11.67
C VAL A 87 3.30 3.61 11.87
N ASN A 88 2.22 3.98 11.18
CA ASN A 88 1.52 5.25 11.40
C ASN A 88 0.07 5.10 10.92
N ARG A 89 -0.83 4.89 11.89
CA ARG A 89 -2.24 4.58 11.65
C ARG A 89 -2.97 5.65 10.85
N GLU A 90 -2.73 6.92 11.13
CA GLU A 90 -3.48 8.03 10.53
C GLU A 90 -3.10 8.19 9.06
N ALA A 91 -1.79 8.25 8.77
CA ALA A 91 -1.28 8.33 7.40
C ALA A 91 -1.68 7.09 6.59
N TRP A 92 -1.50 5.89 7.16
CA TRP A 92 -1.89 4.64 6.54
C TRP A 92 -3.37 4.62 6.15
N ALA A 93 -4.27 4.91 7.11
CA ALA A 93 -5.71 4.88 6.87
C ALA A 93 -6.15 5.91 5.83
N HIS A 94 -5.58 7.12 5.85
CA HIS A 94 -5.89 8.16 4.89
C HIS A 94 -5.57 7.71 3.46
N TYR A 95 -4.33 7.28 3.19
CA TYR A 95 -3.90 6.93 1.84
C TYR A 95 -4.47 5.60 1.36
N PHE A 96 -4.70 4.65 2.26
CA PHE A 96 -5.43 3.43 1.93
C PHE A 96 -6.86 3.74 1.49
N TYR A 97 -7.55 4.64 2.19
CA TYR A 97 -8.89 5.08 1.79
C TYR A 97 -8.85 5.83 0.44
N THR A 98 -7.91 6.74 0.25
CA THR A 98 -7.74 7.48 -1.02
C THR A 98 -7.49 6.52 -2.18
N GLY A 99 -6.57 5.56 -2.05
CA GLY A 99 -6.30 4.57 -3.10
C GLY A 99 -7.53 3.72 -3.42
N ASN A 100 -8.30 3.33 -2.40
CA ASN A 100 -9.55 2.62 -2.60
C ASN A 100 -10.59 3.45 -3.38
N ALA A 101 -10.74 4.74 -3.03
CA ALA A 101 -11.68 5.65 -3.66
C ALA A 101 -11.30 5.93 -5.11
N ASP A 102 -10.03 6.18 -5.39
CA ASP A 102 -9.52 6.46 -6.73
C ASP A 102 -9.70 5.25 -7.64
N ALA A 103 -9.31 4.04 -7.20
CA ALA A 103 -9.50 2.82 -8.01
C ALA A 103 -10.99 2.56 -8.31
N LYS A 104 -11.88 2.77 -7.34
CA LYS A 104 -13.33 2.65 -7.57
C LYS A 104 -13.84 3.70 -8.55
N CYS A 105 -13.33 4.92 -8.48
CA CYS A 105 -13.66 5.97 -9.43
C CYS A 105 -13.21 5.58 -10.84
N SER A 106 -11.99 5.06 -11.01
CA SER A 106 -11.48 4.57 -12.29
C SER A 106 -12.36 3.46 -12.87
N LEU A 107 -12.72 2.44 -12.08
CA LEU A 107 -13.63 1.38 -12.50
C LEU A 107 -15.01 1.92 -12.90
N ALA A 108 -15.52 2.92 -12.18
CA ALA A 108 -16.79 3.55 -12.51
C ALA A 108 -16.72 4.31 -13.84
N LEU A 109 -15.64 5.04 -14.10
CA LEU A 109 -15.42 5.79 -15.34
C LEU A 109 -15.26 4.87 -16.56
N GLU A 110 -14.54 3.76 -16.40
CA GLU A 110 -14.43 2.72 -17.43
C GLU A 110 -15.80 2.09 -17.74
N ALA A 111 -16.60 1.78 -16.71
CA ALA A 111 -17.93 1.20 -16.89
C ALA A 111 -18.92 2.11 -17.63
N ILE A 112 -18.71 3.43 -17.61
CA ILE A 112 -19.54 4.40 -18.36
C ILE A 112 -18.89 4.87 -19.68
N GLY A 113 -17.75 4.28 -20.08
CA GLY A 113 -17.07 4.56 -21.34
C GLY A 113 -16.34 5.90 -21.41
N TYR A 114 -15.91 6.43 -20.26
CA TYR A 114 -15.07 7.63 -20.20
C TYR A 114 -13.56 7.33 -20.19
N LEU A 115 -13.21 6.05 -20.01
CA LEU A 115 -11.88 5.45 -20.20
C LEU A 115 -12.03 4.31 -21.20
#